data_AF-A0A931YWP4-F1
#
_entry.id   AF-A0A931YWP4-F1
#
_cell.length_a   1.000
_cell.length_b   1.000
_cell.length_c   1.000
_cell.angle_alpha   90.00
_cell.angle_beta   90.00
_cell.angle_gamma   90.00
#
_symmetry.space_group_name_H-M   'P 1'
#
loop_
_entity.id
_entity.type
_entity.pdbx_description
1 polymer ?
#
loop_
_entity_poly.entity_id
_entity_poly.type
_entity_poly.pdbx_seq_one_letter_code
_entity_poly.pdbx_strand_id
1 'polypeptide(L)'
;MGADDVIAVIKITGALVGGALGVLGLFFNFRRPNNCISGLGAVVLAGIVVSAVVGVVGSIVEAHKAKLQATQQAARTERLLRELSRAIQPITQLEMTYWVYLPSNAPQVRGYLADVSRGIEARIESLRREVFFKPDDGGIHITASGLGNEPLSIKIGHKSALWPRGKDADIAALVGSFTFNVFIRKTPIAEENFEPVIAADGRYADWIAITFLPARSDLVFDRRRGRLEIFGSSEYRKPLWHSNGKITSIIDLYGSQLLLVSPLGTQQLPERFKKYARPRLPELSRLVDVKTIVLSFSEGRDMWIDGGAFKKVASRFGNSVFSIILPSDDEGFRRITPKE
;
A
#
# COMPACT_ATOMS: atom_id res chain seq x y z
N MET A 1 -17.48 -47.90 -14.21
CA MET A 1 -16.14 -47.63 -14.76
C MET A 1 -16.06 -46.16 -15.09
N GLY A 2 -15.13 -45.45 -14.46
CA GLY A 2 -14.87 -44.05 -14.79
C GLY A 2 -14.16 -43.94 -16.15
N ALA A 3 -14.18 -42.75 -16.76
CA ALA A 3 -13.46 -42.50 -18.01
C ALA A 3 -11.95 -42.80 -17.88
N ASP A 4 -11.40 -42.65 -16.68
CA ASP A 4 -10.00 -42.98 -16.37
C ASP A 4 -9.74 -44.50 -16.41
N ASP A 5 -10.69 -45.32 -15.93
CA ASP A 5 -10.60 -46.79 -16.01
C ASP A 5 -10.67 -47.25 -17.47
N VAL A 6 -11.49 -46.60 -18.30
CA VAL A 6 -11.66 -46.92 -19.72
C VAL A 6 -10.39 -46.60 -20.50
N ILE A 7 -9.75 -45.46 -20.24
CA ILE A 7 -8.50 -45.07 -20.90
C ILE A 7 -7.35 -46.01 -20.49
N ALA A 8 -7.27 -46.38 -19.21
CA ALA A 8 -6.27 -47.33 -18.72
C ALA A 8 -6.43 -48.71 -19.37
N VAL A 9 -7.67 -49.22 -19.45
CA VAL A 9 -7.99 -50.50 -20.10
C VAL A 9 -7.65 -50.45 -21.60
N ILE A 10 -7.97 -49.36 -22.30
CA ILE A 10 -7.63 -49.20 -23.72
C ILE A 10 -6.12 -49.18 -23.94
N LYS A 11 -5.34 -48.51 -23.07
CA LYS A 11 -3.87 -48.50 -23.15
C LYS A 11 -3.27 -49.88 -22.93
N ILE A 12 -3.70 -50.58 -21.88
CA ILE A 12 -3.20 -51.93 -21.56
C ILE A 12 -3.53 -52.89 -22.71
N THR A 13 -4.75 -52.83 -23.23
CA THR A 13 -5.19 -53.67 -24.35
C THR A 13 -4.44 -53.31 -25.63
N GLY A 14 -4.26 -52.02 -25.93
CA GLY A 14 -3.51 -51.54 -27.09
C GLY A 14 -2.03 -51.92 -27.04
N ALA A 15 -1.40 -51.87 -25.87
CA ALA A 15 -0.02 -52.31 -25.66
C ALA A 15 0.13 -53.83 -25.81
N LEU A 16 -0.81 -54.61 -25.26
CA LEU A 16 -0.83 -56.07 -25.41
C LEU A 16 -1.06 -56.48 -26.88
N VAL A 17 -1.99 -55.84 -27.57
CA VAL A 17 -2.27 -56.09 -29.00
C VAL A 17 -1.09 -55.64 -29.86
N GLY A 18 -0.50 -54.49 -29.60
CA GLY A 18 0.69 -54.00 -30.30
C GLY A 18 1.90 -54.91 -30.10
N GLY A 19 2.12 -55.40 -28.87
CA GLY A 19 3.16 -56.37 -28.57
C GLY A 19 2.93 -57.72 -29.26
N ALA A 20 1.71 -58.26 -29.19
CA ALA A 20 1.35 -59.52 -29.86
C ALA A 20 1.47 -59.42 -31.40
N LEU A 21 1.05 -58.30 -31.99
CA LEU A 21 1.17 -58.04 -33.42
C LEU A 21 2.63 -57.82 -33.86
N GLY A 22 3.45 -57.18 -33.03
CA GLY A 22 4.89 -57.06 -33.26
C GLY A 22 5.60 -58.42 -33.28
N VAL A 23 5.23 -59.32 -32.36
CA VAL A 23 5.73 -60.71 -32.34
C VAL A 23 5.23 -61.50 -33.55
N LEU A 24 3.93 -61.40 -33.91
CA LEU A 24 3.38 -62.01 -35.13
C LEU A 24 4.07 -61.52 -36.40
N GLY A 25 4.48 -60.24 -36.42
CA GLY A 25 5.23 -59.67 -37.52
C GLY A 25 6.61 -60.31 -37.73
N LEU A 26 7.28 -60.76 -36.67
CA LEU A 26 8.55 -61.47 -36.78
C LEU A 26 8.41 -62.86 -37.43
N PHE A 27 7.22 -63.48 -37.34
CA PHE A 27 6.95 -64.81 -37.90
C PHE A 27 6.44 -64.78 -39.35
N PHE A 28 5.94 -63.64 -39.85
CA PHE A 28 5.40 -63.52 -41.21
C PHE A 28 6.32 -62.70 -42.12
N ASN A 29 6.73 -63.28 -43.25
CA ASN A 29 7.53 -62.59 -44.25
C ASN A 29 6.69 -61.50 -44.92
N PHE A 30 6.87 -60.24 -44.49
CA PHE A 30 6.02 -59.10 -44.87
C PHE A 30 6.07 -58.72 -46.36
N ARG A 31 7.10 -59.16 -47.07
CA ARG A 31 7.32 -58.89 -48.49
C ARG A 31 7.03 -60.11 -49.35
N ARG A 32 6.18 -59.92 -50.37
CA ARG A 32 6.12 -60.86 -51.51
C ARG A 32 7.38 -60.67 -52.39
N PRO A 33 7.74 -61.65 -53.23
CA PRO A 33 8.89 -61.55 -54.16
C PRO A 33 8.89 -60.31 -55.06
N ASN A 34 7.71 -59.70 -55.28
CA ASN A 34 7.53 -58.50 -56.10
C ASN A 34 7.65 -57.19 -55.29
N ASN A 35 8.29 -57.20 -54.12
CA ASN A 35 8.47 -56.06 -53.22
C ASN A 35 7.19 -55.43 -52.62
N CYS A 36 6.00 -55.95 -52.93
CA CYS A 36 4.73 -55.50 -52.36
C CYS A 36 4.47 -56.12 -50.98
N ILE A 37 3.86 -55.34 -50.08
CA ILE A 37 3.41 -55.76 -48.75
C ILE A 37 2.27 -56.77 -48.91
N SER A 38 2.30 -57.88 -48.17
CA SER A 38 1.21 -58.86 -48.18
C SER A 38 -0.06 -58.26 -47.55
N GLY A 39 -1.26 -58.65 -47.98
CA GLY A 39 -2.51 -58.12 -47.41
C GLY A 39 -2.63 -58.30 -45.89
N LEU A 40 -2.10 -59.40 -45.36
CA LEU A 40 -1.95 -59.66 -43.92
C LEU A 40 -0.91 -58.73 -43.26
N GLY A 41 0.20 -58.49 -43.94
CA GLY A 41 1.23 -57.57 -43.49
C GLY A 41 0.74 -56.13 -43.33
N ALA A 42 -0.12 -55.67 -44.24
CA ALA A 42 -0.74 -54.35 -44.15
C ALA A 42 -1.67 -54.21 -42.95
N VAL A 43 -2.44 -55.26 -42.61
CA VAL A 43 -3.34 -55.27 -41.44
C VAL A 43 -2.55 -55.25 -40.13
N VAL A 44 -1.48 -56.03 -40.03
CA VAL A 44 -0.60 -56.04 -38.85
C VAL A 44 0.08 -54.67 -38.66
N LEU A 45 0.57 -54.06 -39.75
CA LEU A 45 1.17 -52.73 -39.69
C LEU A 45 0.16 -51.65 -39.25
N ALA A 46 -1.05 -51.70 -39.80
CA ALA A 46 -2.13 -50.78 -39.44
C ALA A 46 -2.50 -50.91 -37.95
N GLY A 47 -2.57 -52.14 -37.42
CA GLY A 47 -2.83 -52.39 -36.00
C GLY A 47 -1.76 -51.80 -35.07
N ILE A 48 -0.48 -51.94 -35.42
CA ILE A 48 0.64 -51.37 -34.64
C ILE A 48 0.58 -49.83 -34.63
N VAL A 49 0.33 -49.22 -35.79
CA VAL A 49 0.23 -47.75 -35.92
C VAL A 49 -0.95 -47.20 -35.11
N VAL A 50 -2.12 -47.83 -35.20
CA VAL A 50 -3.31 -47.41 -34.44
C VAL A 50 -3.08 -47.53 -32.93
N SER A 51 -2.50 -48.64 -32.46
CA SER A 51 -2.17 -48.80 -31.03
C SER A 51 -1.17 -47.75 -30.52
N ALA A 52 -0.16 -47.41 -31.33
CA ALA A 52 0.81 -46.38 -30.97
C ALA A 52 0.17 -44.99 -30.87
N VAL A 53 -0.70 -44.62 -31.83
CA VAL A 53 -1.44 -43.34 -31.82
C VAL A 53 -2.34 -43.23 -30.60
N VAL A 54 -3.08 -44.29 -30.26
CA VAL A 54 -3.94 -44.33 -29.07
C VAL A 54 -3.12 -44.17 -27.78
N GLY A 55 -1.96 -44.83 -27.68
CA GLY A 55 -1.06 -44.69 -26.54
C GLY A 55 -0.51 -43.27 -26.36
N VAL A 56 -0.12 -42.62 -27.46
CA VAL A 56 0.39 -41.24 -27.44
C VAL A 56 -0.71 -40.24 -27.05
N VAL A 57 -1.90 -40.33 -27.66
CA VAL A 57 -3.03 -39.45 -27.35
C VAL A 57 -3.45 -39.59 -25.89
N GLY A 58 -3.54 -40.81 -25.36
CA GLY A 58 -3.88 -41.03 -23.96
C GLY A 58 -2.85 -40.43 -22.99
N SER A 59 -1.56 -40.51 -23.31
CA SER A 59 -0.48 -39.91 -22.50
C SER A 59 -0.50 -38.38 -22.53
N ILE A 60 -0.86 -37.77 -23.68
CA ILE A 60 -1.04 -36.32 -23.78
C ILE A 60 -2.21 -35.85 -22.92
N VAL A 61 -3.34 -36.57 -22.95
CA VAL A 61 -4.53 -36.24 -22.14
C VAL A 61 -4.23 -36.34 -20.63
N GLU A 62 -3.55 -37.40 -20.20
CA GLU A 62 -3.13 -37.58 -18.81
C GLU A 62 -2.15 -36.48 -18.36
N ALA A 63 -1.16 -36.13 -19.18
CA ALA A 63 -0.23 -35.05 -18.88
C ALA A 63 -0.96 -33.69 -18.73
N HIS A 64 -1.95 -33.43 -19.57
CA HIS A 64 -2.75 -32.21 -19.49
C HIS A 64 -3.62 -32.18 -18.22
N LYS A 65 -4.25 -33.30 -17.87
CA LYS A 65 -5.06 -33.46 -16.65
C LYS A 65 -4.21 -33.35 -15.38
N ALA A 66 -3.03 -33.96 -15.36
CA ALA A 66 -2.06 -33.84 -14.26
C ALA A 66 -1.59 -32.39 -14.09
N LYS A 67 -1.32 -31.68 -15.18
CA LYS A 67 -0.97 -30.25 -15.14
C LYS A 67 -2.12 -29.40 -14.58
N LEU A 68 -3.36 -29.64 -15.04
CA LEU A 68 -4.56 -28.98 -14.51
C LEU A 68 -4.74 -29.23 -13.01
N GLN A 69 -4.64 -30.49 -12.57
CA GLN A 69 -4.73 -30.84 -11.15
C GLN A 69 -3.61 -30.22 -10.33
N ALA A 70 -2.36 -30.25 -10.80
CA ALA A 70 -1.23 -29.60 -10.14
C ALA A 70 -1.42 -28.08 -10.02
N THR A 71 -1.91 -27.41 -11.06
CA THR A 71 -2.22 -25.97 -11.01
C THR A 71 -3.37 -25.66 -10.05
N GLN A 72 -4.41 -26.50 -9.99
CA GLN A 72 -5.50 -26.35 -9.03
C GLN A 72 -5.03 -26.58 -7.59
N GLN A 73 -4.17 -27.57 -7.37
CA GLN A 73 -3.56 -27.86 -6.07
C GLN A 73 -2.68 -26.69 -5.62
N ALA A 74 -1.83 -26.17 -6.51
CA ALA A 74 -1.00 -25.00 -6.24
C ALA A 74 -1.86 -23.77 -5.90
N ALA A 75 -2.90 -23.48 -6.69
CA ALA A 75 -3.81 -22.37 -6.42
C ALA A 75 -4.55 -22.52 -5.08
N ARG A 76 -4.92 -23.74 -4.69
CA ARG A 76 -5.50 -24.01 -3.35
C ARG A 76 -4.50 -23.77 -2.24
N THR A 77 -3.27 -24.27 -2.38
CA THR A 77 -2.20 -24.07 -1.40
C THR A 77 -1.86 -22.59 -1.26
N GLU A 78 -1.71 -21.85 -2.36
CA GLU A 78 -1.50 -20.40 -2.34
C GLU A 78 -2.64 -19.66 -1.64
N ARG A 79 -3.90 -20.06 -1.90
CA ARG A 79 -5.05 -19.48 -1.22
C ARG A 79 -5.01 -19.74 0.28
N LEU A 80 -4.68 -20.96 0.71
CA LEU A 80 -4.54 -21.29 2.14
C LEU A 80 -3.40 -20.52 2.80
N LEU A 81 -2.23 -20.45 2.16
CA LEU A 81 -1.10 -19.67 2.67
C LEU A 81 -1.46 -18.18 2.79
N ARG A 82 -2.21 -17.64 1.82
CA ARG A 82 -2.70 -16.26 1.88
C ARG A 82 -3.68 -16.06 3.05
N GLU A 83 -4.67 -16.91 3.22
CA GLU A 83 -5.62 -16.82 4.34
C GLU A 83 -4.93 -17.00 5.70
N LEU A 84 -3.95 -17.89 5.81
CA LEU A 84 -3.12 -18.02 7.00
C LEU A 84 -2.32 -16.74 7.27
N SER A 85 -1.69 -16.15 6.25
CA SER A 85 -0.97 -14.89 6.38
C SER A 85 -1.90 -13.75 6.81
N ARG A 86 -3.13 -13.71 6.30
CA ARG A 86 -4.16 -12.73 6.70
C ARG A 86 -4.54 -12.90 8.18
N ALA A 87 -4.70 -14.14 8.63
CA ALA A 87 -5.04 -14.44 10.01
C ALA A 87 -3.93 -14.10 11.01
N ILE A 88 -2.66 -14.23 10.60
CA ILE A 88 -1.50 -13.90 11.43
C ILE A 88 -1.27 -12.39 11.49
N GLN A 89 -1.68 -11.62 10.47
CA GLN A 89 -1.36 -10.19 10.36
C GLN A 89 -2.60 -9.30 10.23
N PRO A 90 -3.60 -9.43 11.13
CA PRO A 90 -4.81 -8.64 11.04
C PRO A 90 -4.53 -7.16 11.31
N ILE A 91 -5.21 -6.26 10.60
CA ILE A 91 -5.18 -4.83 10.92
C ILE A 91 -6.10 -4.63 12.13
N THR A 92 -5.50 -4.61 13.32
CA THR A 92 -6.24 -4.42 14.58
C THR A 92 -5.96 -3.08 15.25
N GLN A 93 -4.91 -2.38 14.84
CA GLN A 93 -4.60 -1.03 15.29
C GLN A 93 -4.05 -0.25 14.10
N LEU A 94 -4.32 1.05 14.07
CA LEU A 94 -3.69 1.98 13.17
C LEU A 94 -3.36 3.26 13.94
N GLU A 95 -2.10 3.62 13.86
CA GLU A 95 -1.60 4.94 14.21
C GLU A 95 -0.90 5.52 12.99
N MET A 96 -0.92 6.85 12.88
CA MET A 96 -0.18 7.55 11.85
C MET A 96 0.65 8.62 12.51
N THR A 97 1.95 8.61 12.22
CA THR A 97 2.84 9.74 12.49
C THR A 97 3.17 10.41 11.16
N TYR A 98 3.17 11.74 11.13
CA TYR A 98 3.38 12.48 9.91
C TYR A 98 4.23 13.73 10.14
N TRP A 99 4.97 14.07 9.10
CA TRP A 99 5.66 15.34 8.95
C TRP A 99 5.11 15.99 7.69
N VAL A 100 4.60 17.21 7.82
CA VAL A 100 4.16 18.02 6.67
C VAL A 100 4.84 19.37 6.69
N TYR A 101 5.26 19.85 5.52
CA TYR A 101 5.79 21.19 5.36
C TYR A 101 4.66 22.22 5.33
N LEU A 102 4.85 23.29 6.09
CA LEU A 102 4.04 24.48 5.90
C LEU A 102 4.42 25.16 4.56
N PRO A 103 3.44 25.70 3.83
CA PRO A 103 3.64 26.25 2.49
C PRO A 103 4.46 27.55 2.56
N SER A 104 5.77 27.43 2.41
CA SER A 104 6.71 28.56 2.57
C SER A 104 6.55 29.66 1.52
N ASN A 105 5.82 29.38 0.43
CA ASN A 105 5.44 30.33 -0.61
C ASN A 105 4.22 31.19 -0.22
N ALA A 106 3.39 30.74 0.72
CA ALA A 106 2.24 31.50 1.20
C ALA A 106 2.72 32.76 1.97
N PRO A 107 2.26 33.97 1.63
CA PRO A 107 2.76 35.21 2.24
C PRO A 107 2.75 35.23 3.77
N GLN A 108 1.69 34.71 4.39
CA GLN A 108 1.56 34.62 5.84
C GLN A 108 2.62 33.70 6.46
N VAL A 109 2.81 32.50 5.89
CA VAL A 109 3.80 31.53 6.36
C VAL A 109 5.23 32.05 6.15
N ARG A 110 5.50 32.70 5.02
CA ARG A 110 6.81 33.30 4.73
C ARG A 110 7.19 34.39 5.72
N GLY A 111 6.25 35.29 6.05
CA GLY A 111 6.49 36.34 7.04
C GLY A 111 6.78 35.74 8.42
N TYR A 112 5.96 34.79 8.84
CA TYR A 112 6.15 34.08 10.11
C TYR A 112 7.46 33.28 10.15
N LEU A 113 7.81 32.57 9.09
CA LEU A 113 9.09 31.84 8.95
C LEU A 113 10.30 32.76 9.13
N ALA A 114 10.27 33.98 8.58
CA ALA A 114 11.35 34.95 8.75
C ALA A 114 11.47 35.41 10.21
N ASP A 115 10.34 35.64 10.89
CA ASP A 115 10.31 36.02 12.31
C ASP A 115 10.83 34.88 13.20
N VAL A 116 10.41 33.63 12.94
CA VAL A 116 10.92 32.43 13.62
C VAL A 116 12.41 32.26 13.40
N SER A 117 12.87 32.32 12.16
CA SER A 117 14.29 32.11 11.82
C SER A 117 15.16 33.12 12.56
N ARG A 118 14.78 34.41 12.55
CA ARG A 118 15.49 35.46 13.28
C ARG A 118 15.48 35.23 14.79
N GLY A 119 14.33 34.84 15.34
CA GLY A 119 14.17 34.56 16.76
C GLY A 119 14.97 33.36 17.25
N ILE A 120 15.10 32.32 16.42
CA ILE A 120 15.91 31.13 16.70
C ILE A 120 17.39 31.46 16.62
N GLU A 121 17.86 32.11 15.54
CA GLU A 121 19.28 32.45 15.37
C GLU A 121 19.78 33.38 16.49
N ALA A 122 18.94 34.32 16.96
CA ALA A 122 19.27 35.17 18.10
C ALA A 122 19.45 34.41 19.44
N ARG A 123 18.97 33.16 19.53
CA ARG A 123 18.98 32.34 20.75
C ARG A 123 19.79 31.05 20.61
N ILE A 124 20.35 30.77 19.44
CA ILE A 124 20.90 29.45 19.10
C ILE A 124 22.02 29.02 20.04
N GLU A 125 22.92 29.93 20.41
CA GLU A 125 24.00 29.67 21.36
C GLU A 125 23.52 29.44 22.80
N SER A 126 22.38 30.02 23.17
CA SER A 126 21.74 29.71 24.45
C SER A 126 21.12 28.30 24.41
N LEU A 127 20.42 27.97 23.32
CA LEU A 127 19.77 26.67 23.15
C LEU A 127 20.80 25.53 23.11
N ARG A 128 21.96 25.72 22.46
CA ARG A 128 23.07 24.75 22.44
C ARG A 128 23.61 24.41 23.83
N ARG A 129 23.56 25.37 24.76
CA ARG A 129 24.02 25.22 26.14
C ARG A 129 22.98 24.57 27.06
N GLU A 130 21.75 24.39 26.60
CA GLU A 130 20.76 23.60 27.31
C GLU A 130 21.06 22.11 27.05
N VAL A 131 22.00 21.55 27.83
CA VAL A 131 22.61 20.22 27.63
C VAL A 131 21.64 19.04 27.81
N PHE A 132 20.38 19.28 28.17
CA PHE A 132 19.43 18.19 28.43
C PHE A 132 18.09 18.51 27.78
N PHE A 133 17.48 17.48 27.18
CA PHE A 133 16.08 17.43 26.81
C PHE A 133 15.25 17.83 28.03
N LYS A 134 14.95 19.12 28.17
CA LYS A 134 14.01 19.57 29.20
C LYS A 134 12.67 18.89 28.90
N PRO A 135 11.94 18.45 29.94
CA PRO A 135 10.52 18.13 29.80
C PRO A 135 9.85 19.30 29.06
N ASP A 136 8.94 19.00 28.13
CA ASP A 136 8.24 20.00 27.31
C ASP A 136 7.54 21.03 28.20
N ASP A 137 8.24 22.12 28.52
CA ASP A 137 7.72 23.23 29.31
C ASP A 137 6.82 24.13 28.44
N GLY A 138 6.72 23.81 27.15
CA GLY A 138 6.05 24.59 26.12
C GLY A 138 6.95 25.66 25.49
N GLY A 139 8.26 25.66 25.78
CA GLY A 139 9.27 26.60 25.30
C GLY A 139 9.84 26.25 23.92
N ILE A 140 11.13 26.54 23.71
CA ILE A 140 11.85 26.20 22.46
C ILE A 140 12.87 25.13 22.80
N HIS A 141 12.87 24.03 22.04
CA HIS A 141 13.74 22.88 22.33
C HIS A 141 14.39 22.35 21.05
N ILE A 142 15.68 22.03 21.13
CA ILE A 142 16.37 21.29 20.08
C ILE A 142 15.89 19.83 20.17
N THR A 143 15.35 19.30 19.07
CA THR A 143 14.86 17.92 18.99
C THR A 143 15.81 17.01 18.21
N ALA A 144 16.70 17.58 17.41
CA ALA A 144 17.77 16.85 16.74
C ALA A 144 19.02 17.73 16.57
N SER A 145 20.18 17.14 16.83
CA SER A 145 21.49 17.74 16.61
C SER A 145 22.32 16.88 15.65
N GLY A 146 23.07 17.52 14.76
CA GLY A 146 24.05 16.89 13.89
C GLY A 146 25.41 16.72 14.56
N LEU A 147 26.39 16.29 13.76
CA LEU A 147 27.79 16.23 14.19
C LEU A 147 28.26 17.61 14.69
N GLY A 148 29.01 17.64 15.79
CA GLY A 148 29.44 18.89 16.42
C GLY A 148 28.35 19.64 17.19
N ASN A 149 27.25 18.97 17.56
CA ASN A 149 26.10 19.55 18.25
C ASN A 149 25.44 20.69 17.46
N GLU A 150 25.48 20.63 16.13
CA GLU A 150 24.76 21.60 15.30
C GLU A 150 23.24 21.34 15.41
N PRO A 151 22.43 22.31 15.85
CA PRO A 151 20.98 22.12 15.93
C PRO A 151 20.40 21.99 14.52
N LEU A 152 19.69 20.89 14.27
CA LEU A 152 19.07 20.58 12.97
C LEU A 152 17.55 20.79 13.01
N SER A 153 16.90 20.34 14.08
CA SER A 153 15.45 20.46 14.25
C SER A 153 15.13 21.08 15.60
N ILE A 154 14.24 22.06 15.58
CA ILE A 154 13.90 22.87 16.75
C ILE A 154 12.40 22.89 16.90
N LYS A 155 11.88 22.29 17.98
CA LYS A 155 10.47 22.37 18.36
C LYS A 155 10.17 23.74 18.95
N ILE A 156 9.07 24.32 18.50
CA ILE A 156 8.50 25.57 18.99
C ILE A 156 7.23 25.20 19.76
N GLY A 157 7.30 25.22 21.09
CA GLY A 157 6.17 24.92 21.95
C GLY A 157 5.18 26.08 22.05
N HIS A 158 3.96 25.76 22.48
CA HIS A 158 2.81 26.70 22.52
C HIS A 158 3.00 27.89 23.47
N LYS A 159 3.84 27.77 24.50
CA LYS A 159 4.15 28.87 25.44
C LYS A 159 5.26 29.77 24.92
N SER A 160 6.06 29.32 23.95
CA SER A 160 7.12 30.10 23.33
C SER A 160 6.60 31.44 22.80
N ALA A 161 7.41 32.48 22.94
CA ALA A 161 7.18 33.78 22.29
C ALA A 161 7.19 33.67 20.75
N LEU A 162 7.81 32.62 20.20
CA LEU A 162 7.82 32.36 18.75
C LEU A 162 6.61 31.56 18.28
N TRP A 163 5.72 31.08 19.17
CA TRP A 163 4.50 30.39 18.74
C TRP A 163 3.58 31.33 17.93
N PRO A 164 2.90 30.87 16.86
CA PRO A 164 2.07 31.76 16.04
C PRO A 164 0.90 32.33 16.86
N ARG A 165 0.77 33.66 16.86
CA ARG A 165 -0.28 34.41 17.59
C ARG A 165 -0.76 35.60 16.78
N GLY A 166 -1.91 36.17 17.14
CA GLY A 166 -2.45 37.38 16.48
C GLY A 166 -2.64 37.18 14.97
N LYS A 167 -1.88 37.93 14.16
CA LYS A 167 -1.91 37.86 12.68
C LYS A 167 -1.60 36.46 12.12
N ASP A 168 -0.90 35.61 12.89
CA ASP A 168 -0.47 34.26 12.50
C ASP A 168 -1.35 33.16 13.12
N ALA A 169 -2.50 33.51 13.71
CA ALA A 169 -3.36 32.57 14.41
C ALA A 169 -3.89 31.42 13.53
N ASP A 170 -3.97 31.59 12.21
CA ASP A 170 -4.38 30.52 11.30
C ASP A 170 -3.28 29.46 11.13
N ILE A 171 -2.00 29.83 11.26
CA ILE A 171 -0.89 28.87 11.33
C ILE A 171 -1.00 28.05 12.61
N ALA A 172 -1.26 28.69 13.76
CA ALA A 172 -1.46 27.97 15.03
C ALA A 172 -2.67 27.04 14.96
N ALA A 173 -3.78 27.47 14.36
CA ALA A 173 -4.96 26.64 14.16
C ALA A 173 -4.64 25.44 13.25
N LEU A 174 -3.88 25.65 12.17
CA LEU A 174 -3.45 24.59 11.28
C LEU A 174 -2.59 23.57 12.03
N VAL A 175 -1.54 24.01 12.73
CA VAL A 175 -0.71 23.14 13.55
C VAL A 175 -1.57 22.34 14.53
N GLY A 176 -2.44 22.99 15.31
CA GLY A 176 -3.23 22.32 16.34
C GLY A 176 -4.33 21.37 15.83
N SER A 177 -4.71 21.42 14.55
CA SER A 177 -5.85 20.65 14.02
C SER A 177 -5.54 19.81 12.80
N PHE A 178 -4.35 19.94 12.21
CA PHE A 178 -3.99 19.16 11.04
C PHE A 178 -3.97 17.67 11.38
N THR A 179 -4.51 16.85 10.47
CA THR A 179 -4.50 15.39 10.54
C THR A 179 -4.93 14.85 9.17
N PHE A 180 -4.85 13.52 8.97
CA PHE A 180 -5.37 12.84 7.80
C PHE A 180 -6.44 11.82 8.18
N ASN A 181 -7.46 11.71 7.35
CA ASN A 181 -8.27 10.50 7.26
C ASN A 181 -7.60 9.55 6.26
N VAL A 182 -7.68 8.25 6.55
CA VAL A 182 -7.06 7.19 5.76
C VAL A 182 -8.15 6.46 4.99
N PHE A 183 -7.98 6.36 3.68
CA PHE A 183 -8.84 5.60 2.78
C PHE A 183 -7.97 4.62 2.00
N ILE A 184 -8.43 3.37 1.88
CA ILE A 184 -7.72 2.31 1.17
C ILE A 184 -8.69 1.66 0.17
N ARG A 185 -8.23 1.54 -1.07
CA ARG A 185 -8.94 0.79 -2.12
C ARG A 185 -8.09 -0.39 -2.55
N LYS A 186 -8.68 -1.59 -2.54
CA LYS A 186 -7.99 -2.79 -3.02
C LYS A 186 -7.70 -2.70 -4.51
N THR A 187 -8.63 -2.13 -5.28
CA THR A 187 -8.45 -1.86 -6.71
C THR A 187 -8.20 -0.36 -6.90
N PRO A 188 -7.00 0.03 -7.37
CA PRO A 188 -6.67 1.43 -7.64
C PRO A 188 -7.64 2.09 -8.63
N ILE A 189 -7.88 3.38 -8.43
CA ILE A 189 -8.63 4.24 -9.34
C ILE A 189 -7.81 5.50 -9.66
N ALA A 190 -8.16 6.18 -10.74
CA ALA A 190 -7.64 7.53 -10.99
C ALA A 190 -8.04 8.47 -9.83
N GLU A 191 -7.10 9.24 -9.31
CA GLU A 191 -7.27 10.07 -8.11
C GLU A 191 -8.34 11.15 -8.29
N GLU A 192 -8.55 11.60 -9.53
CA GLU A 192 -9.54 12.63 -9.89
C GLU A 192 -10.98 12.11 -9.77
N ASN A 193 -11.15 10.78 -9.72
CA ASN A 193 -12.43 10.11 -9.50
C ASN A 193 -12.65 9.73 -8.03
N PHE A 194 -11.69 10.01 -7.14
CA PHE A 194 -11.85 9.71 -5.73
C PHE A 194 -12.73 10.77 -5.04
N GLU A 195 -13.75 10.30 -4.34
CA GLU A 195 -14.64 11.11 -3.53
C GLU A 195 -14.46 10.73 -2.05
N PRO A 196 -14.02 11.65 -1.18
CA PRO A 196 -13.75 11.38 0.23
C PRO A 196 -15.05 11.34 1.04
N VAL A 197 -15.94 10.41 0.69
CA VAL A 197 -17.24 10.21 1.36
C VAL A 197 -17.13 9.05 2.33
N ILE A 198 -17.60 9.29 3.55
CA ILE A 198 -17.73 8.26 4.57
C ILE A 198 -19.09 7.61 4.37
N ALA A 199 -19.14 6.46 3.70
CA ALA A 199 -20.36 5.70 3.53
C ALA A 199 -20.13 4.22 3.83
N ALA A 200 -21.17 3.56 4.33
CA ALA A 200 -21.12 2.17 4.75
C ALA A 200 -21.16 1.16 3.58
N ASP A 201 -21.35 1.63 2.35
CA ASP A 201 -21.62 0.80 1.18
C ASP A 201 -20.36 0.41 0.39
N GLY A 202 -19.18 0.78 0.89
CA GLY A 202 -17.88 0.42 0.29
C GLY A 202 -17.64 0.97 -1.12
N ARG A 203 -18.50 1.87 -1.64
CA ARG A 203 -18.35 2.44 -3.00
C ARG A 203 -17.16 3.39 -3.10
N TYR A 204 -16.87 4.09 -2.01
CA TYR A 204 -15.88 5.16 -1.95
C TYR A 204 -14.49 4.65 -1.54
N ALA A 205 -14.43 3.69 -0.63
CA ALA A 205 -13.21 2.97 -0.25
C ALA A 205 -13.56 1.59 0.32
N ASP A 206 -12.61 0.66 0.25
CA ASP A 206 -12.76 -0.69 0.81
C ASP A 206 -12.44 -0.71 2.31
N TRP A 207 -11.62 0.23 2.79
CA TRP A 207 -11.33 0.45 4.19
C TRP A 207 -11.10 1.93 4.48
N ILE A 208 -11.63 2.43 5.58
CA ILE A 208 -11.60 3.82 5.99
C ILE A 208 -11.27 3.89 7.48
N ALA A 209 -10.38 4.79 7.86
CA ALA A 209 -10.17 5.18 9.25
C ALA A 209 -10.16 6.70 9.37
N ILE A 210 -11.01 7.21 10.26
CA ILE A 210 -11.24 8.64 10.45
C ILE A 210 -10.69 9.08 11.79
N THR A 211 -10.12 10.28 11.81
CA THR A 211 -9.80 11.01 13.03
C THR A 211 -10.17 12.47 12.87
N PHE A 212 -10.48 13.12 13.99
CA PHE A 212 -10.92 14.52 13.99
C PHE A 212 -9.83 15.47 14.50
N LEU A 213 -8.94 14.96 15.36
CA LEU A 213 -7.86 15.73 15.97
C LEU A 213 -6.61 14.85 16.09
N PRO A 214 -5.43 15.43 15.93
CA PRO A 214 -4.20 14.71 16.21
C PRO A 214 -4.06 14.44 17.71
N ALA A 215 -3.42 13.32 18.06
CA ALA A 215 -3.04 13.01 19.44
C ALA A 215 -1.88 13.90 19.91
N ARG A 216 -0.96 14.21 18.98
CA ARG A 216 0.15 15.15 19.18
C ARG A 216 0.29 16.02 17.95
N SER A 217 0.60 17.30 18.15
CA SER A 217 1.00 18.18 17.08
C SER A 217 1.99 19.23 17.57
N ASP A 218 3.15 19.25 16.94
CA ASP A 218 4.26 20.14 17.23
C ASP A 218 4.58 20.98 16.00
N LEU A 219 4.86 22.27 16.22
CA LEU A 219 5.50 23.11 15.22
C LEU A 219 7.02 22.92 15.32
N VAL A 220 7.65 22.57 14.21
CA VAL A 220 9.08 22.31 14.14
C VAL A 220 9.70 23.23 13.09
N PHE A 221 10.83 23.83 13.42
CA PHE A 221 11.69 24.51 12.47
C PHE A 221 12.82 23.56 12.05
N ASP A 222 12.80 23.14 10.79
CA ASP A 222 13.92 22.45 10.14
C ASP A 222 14.93 23.52 9.73
N ARG A 223 15.98 23.65 10.55
CA ARG A 223 17.03 24.64 10.35
C ARG A 223 17.89 24.32 9.14
N ARG A 224 18.11 23.04 8.84
CA ARG A 224 18.91 22.60 7.69
C ARG A 224 18.26 23.00 6.37
N ARG A 225 16.94 22.86 6.26
CA ARG A 225 16.17 23.19 5.06
C ARG A 225 15.57 24.60 5.08
N GLY A 226 15.63 25.29 6.22
CA GLY A 226 15.03 26.60 6.43
C GLY A 226 13.51 26.58 6.27
N ARG A 227 12.84 25.55 6.80
CA ARG A 227 11.39 25.34 6.63
C ARG A 227 10.69 25.11 7.96
N LEU A 228 9.40 25.43 7.99
CA LEU A 228 8.50 25.03 9.07
C LEU A 228 7.78 23.74 8.73
N GLU A 229 7.67 22.88 9.72
CA GLU A 229 7.05 21.57 9.66
C GLU A 229 6.00 21.43 10.75
N ILE A 230 4.92 20.72 10.45
CA ILE A 230 4.04 20.15 11.47
C ILE A 230 4.49 18.71 11.64
N PHE A 231 4.93 18.37 12.85
CA PHE A 231 5.08 16.99 13.27
C PHE A 231 3.84 16.60 14.06
N GLY A 232 3.11 15.59 13.61
CA GLY A 232 1.92 15.15 14.34
C GLY A 232 1.75 13.65 14.35
N SER A 233 0.95 13.18 15.30
CA SER A 233 0.51 11.79 15.37
C SER A 233 -1.00 11.71 15.54
N SER A 234 -1.60 10.61 15.08
CA SER A 234 -3.04 10.34 15.18
C SER A 234 -3.27 8.87 15.44
N GLU A 235 -4.12 8.58 16.41
CA GLU A 235 -4.58 7.22 16.71
C GLU A 235 -5.99 7.05 16.12
N TYR A 236 -6.17 6.00 15.33
CA TYR A 236 -7.47 5.73 14.70
C TYR A 236 -8.24 4.70 15.52
N ARG A 237 -9.28 5.18 16.22
CA ARG A 237 -10.12 4.33 17.04
C ARG A 237 -11.01 3.44 16.18
N LYS A 238 -11.03 2.13 16.46
CA LYS A 238 -11.84 1.12 15.75
C LYS A 238 -13.32 1.51 15.49
N PRO A 239 -14.05 2.15 16.42
CA PRO A 239 -15.43 2.55 16.16
C PRO A 239 -15.61 3.56 15.01
N LEU A 240 -14.53 4.25 14.63
CA LEU A 240 -14.49 5.20 13.51
C LEU A 240 -13.91 4.57 12.24
N TRP A 241 -13.78 3.24 12.21
CA TRP A 241 -13.36 2.50 11.04
C TRP A 241 -14.57 2.03 10.26
N HIS A 242 -14.43 2.00 8.94
CA HIS A 242 -15.38 1.35 8.06
C HIS A 242 -14.63 0.38 7.15
N SER A 243 -15.13 -0.85 7.00
CA SER A 243 -14.53 -1.86 6.14
C SER A 243 -15.62 -2.70 5.50
N ASN A 244 -15.43 -3.05 4.23
CA ASN A 244 -16.27 -4.01 3.50
C ASN A 244 -15.68 -5.43 3.49
N GLY A 245 -14.59 -5.67 4.23
CA GLY A 245 -13.93 -6.97 4.35
C GLY A 245 -12.93 -7.32 3.25
N LYS A 246 -12.72 -6.47 2.23
CA LYS A 246 -11.68 -6.71 1.21
C LYS A 246 -10.26 -6.40 1.71
N ILE A 247 -10.16 -5.54 2.71
CA ILE A 247 -8.92 -5.23 3.44
C ILE A 247 -9.18 -5.58 4.90
N THR A 248 -8.51 -6.62 5.39
CA THR A 248 -8.60 -7.04 6.81
C THR A 248 -7.23 -7.23 7.45
N SER A 249 -6.17 -7.25 6.64
CA SER A 249 -4.81 -7.58 7.07
C SER A 249 -3.77 -6.76 6.31
N ILE A 250 -2.54 -6.71 6.85
CA ILE A 250 -1.44 -5.94 6.25
C ILE A 250 -1.09 -6.48 4.86
N ILE A 251 -1.17 -7.80 4.62
CA ILE A 251 -0.91 -8.38 3.30
C ILE A 251 -1.93 -7.94 2.25
N ASP A 252 -3.12 -7.48 2.66
CA ASP A 252 -4.09 -6.92 1.72
C ASP A 252 -3.71 -5.54 1.21
N LEU A 253 -2.74 -4.87 1.85
CA LEU A 253 -2.24 -3.57 1.43
C LEU A 253 -1.34 -3.63 0.19
N TYR A 254 -0.71 -4.78 -0.08
CA TYR A 254 0.08 -4.98 -1.30
C TYR A 254 -0.77 -4.70 -2.55
N GLY A 255 -0.27 -3.80 -3.41
CA GLY A 255 -0.92 -3.35 -4.64
C GLY A 255 -2.19 -2.51 -4.45
N SER A 256 -2.56 -2.18 -3.21
CA SER A 256 -3.72 -1.33 -2.90
C SER A 256 -3.38 0.15 -3.06
N GLN A 257 -4.40 0.99 -3.23
CA GLN A 257 -4.23 2.43 -3.27
C GLN A 257 -4.53 3.02 -1.89
N LEU A 258 -3.55 3.71 -1.32
CA LEU A 258 -3.67 4.51 -0.11
C LEU A 258 -3.98 5.96 -0.50
N LEU A 259 -4.98 6.54 0.17
CA LEU A 259 -5.47 7.89 -0.05
C LEU A 259 -5.57 8.59 1.33
N LEU A 260 -4.82 9.68 1.49
CA LEU A 260 -4.82 10.49 2.71
C LEU A 260 -5.51 11.83 2.43
N VAL A 261 -6.46 12.19 3.29
CA VAL A 261 -7.27 13.41 3.10
C VAL A 261 -7.32 14.22 4.38
N SER A 262 -6.95 15.49 4.32
CA SER A 262 -7.14 16.38 5.48
C SER A 262 -8.62 16.74 5.63
N PRO A 263 -9.23 16.59 6.84
CA PRO A 263 -10.62 16.95 7.05
C PRO A 263 -10.87 18.46 7.03
N LEU A 264 -9.82 19.27 7.02
CA LEU A 264 -9.88 20.73 7.09
C LEU A 264 -10.25 21.41 5.76
N GLY A 265 -10.41 20.66 4.66
CA GLY A 265 -10.44 21.24 3.32
C GLY A 265 -11.77 21.82 2.84
N THR A 266 -12.95 21.49 3.39
CA THR A 266 -14.23 22.08 2.93
C THR A 266 -15.43 22.02 3.88
N GLN A 267 -15.26 21.85 5.20
CA GLN A 267 -16.42 21.91 6.10
C GLN A 267 -17.02 23.33 6.14
N GLN A 268 -18.14 23.52 5.41
CA GLN A 268 -19.01 24.67 5.64
C GLN A 268 -19.59 24.51 7.04
N LEU A 269 -19.11 25.33 7.98
CA LEU A 269 -19.66 25.39 9.31
C LEU A 269 -21.14 25.79 9.21
N PRO A 270 -22.05 25.16 9.99
CA PRO A 270 -23.43 25.62 10.12
C PRO A 270 -23.46 27.12 10.46
N GLU A 271 -24.50 27.85 10.03
CA GLU A 271 -24.63 29.31 10.21
C GLU A 271 -24.26 29.79 11.63
N ARG A 272 -24.75 29.09 12.66
CA ARG A 272 -24.47 29.40 14.08
C ARG A 272 -22.99 29.37 14.48
N PHE A 273 -22.15 28.69 13.70
CA PHE A 273 -20.71 28.55 13.93
C PHE A 273 -19.86 29.32 12.91
N LYS A 274 -20.46 30.01 11.93
CA LYS A 274 -19.70 30.81 10.95
C LYS A 274 -18.84 31.90 11.58
N LYS A 275 -19.22 32.45 12.73
CA LYS A 275 -18.41 33.42 13.48
C LYS A 275 -17.05 32.86 13.97
N TYR A 276 -16.92 31.54 14.03
CA TYR A 276 -15.66 30.85 14.36
C TYR A 276 -14.94 30.34 13.11
N ALA A 277 -15.48 30.59 11.91
CA ALA A 277 -14.86 30.18 10.67
C ALA A 277 -13.52 30.88 10.48
N ARG A 278 -12.52 30.09 10.11
CA ARG A 278 -11.20 30.58 9.72
C ARG A 278 -11.04 30.35 8.21
N PRO A 279 -11.48 31.29 7.35
CA PRO A 279 -11.57 31.05 5.92
C PRO A 279 -10.21 30.75 5.26
N ARG A 280 -9.11 31.25 5.83
CA ARG A 280 -7.74 30.99 5.34
C ARG A 280 -7.19 29.62 5.76
N LEU A 281 -7.75 28.99 6.79
CA LEU A 281 -7.25 27.72 7.30
C LEU A 281 -7.40 26.58 6.26
N PRO A 282 -8.57 26.39 5.61
CA PRO A 282 -8.70 25.44 4.50
C PRO A 282 -7.74 25.73 3.34
N GLU A 283 -7.52 27.00 3.00
CA GLU A 283 -6.58 27.40 1.94
C GLU A 283 -5.15 26.99 2.27
N LEU A 284 -4.69 27.30 3.48
CA LEU A 284 -3.36 26.90 3.96
C LEU A 284 -3.22 25.37 4.02
N SER A 285 -4.26 24.67 4.50
CA SER A 285 -4.27 23.20 4.57
C SER A 285 -4.10 22.54 3.20
N ARG A 286 -4.70 23.10 2.14
CA ARG A 286 -4.53 22.57 0.77
C ARG A 286 -3.12 22.73 0.22
N LEU A 287 -2.39 23.72 0.71
CA LEU A 287 -1.05 24.06 0.23
C LEU A 287 0.05 23.27 0.95
N VAL A 288 -0.23 22.59 2.06
CA VAL A 288 0.78 21.78 2.77
C VAL A 288 1.28 20.63 1.91
N ASP A 289 2.54 20.27 2.06
CA ASP A 289 3.13 19.12 1.38
C ASP A 289 3.59 18.07 2.38
N VAL A 290 3.40 16.80 2.06
CA VAL A 290 3.85 15.70 2.90
C VAL A 290 5.37 15.58 2.78
N LYS A 291 6.06 15.49 3.92
CA LYS A 291 7.48 15.13 4.01
C LYS A 291 7.62 13.63 4.18
N THR A 292 6.92 13.08 5.18
CA THR A 292 7.00 11.67 5.54
C THR A 292 5.71 11.26 6.25
N ILE A 293 5.23 10.06 5.98
CA ILE A 293 4.16 9.39 6.72
C ILE A 293 4.70 8.08 7.26
N VAL A 294 4.33 7.74 8.49
CA VAL A 294 4.54 6.43 9.09
C VAL A 294 3.18 5.90 9.51
N LEU A 295 2.76 4.80 8.91
CA LEU A 295 1.59 4.05 9.36
C LEU A 295 2.05 2.91 10.25
N SER A 296 1.67 2.96 11.52
CA SER A 296 2.00 1.97 12.52
C SER A 296 0.80 1.07 12.78
N PHE A 297 1.01 -0.23 12.63
CA PHE A 297 -0.01 -1.26 12.83
C PHE A 297 0.31 -2.08 14.09
N SER A 298 -0.63 -2.96 14.48
CA SER A 298 -0.41 -3.89 15.59
C SER A 298 0.87 -4.73 15.40
N GLU A 299 1.46 -5.16 16.52
CA GLU A 299 2.69 -5.97 16.59
C GLU A 299 3.99 -5.24 16.15
N GLY A 300 4.00 -3.90 16.17
CA GLY A 300 5.19 -3.11 15.91
C GLY A 300 5.59 -3.05 14.43
N ARG A 301 4.61 -3.19 13.53
CA ARG A 301 4.84 -3.11 12.09
C ARG A 301 4.60 -1.70 11.61
N ASP A 302 5.65 -1.08 11.10
CA ASP A 302 5.61 0.28 10.58
C ASP A 302 5.82 0.31 9.08
N MET A 303 5.03 1.14 8.39
CA MET A 303 5.18 1.44 6.99
C MET A 303 5.58 2.90 6.85
N TRP A 304 6.85 3.11 6.50
CA TRP A 304 7.43 4.43 6.25
C TRP A 304 7.27 4.79 4.78
N ILE A 305 6.70 5.96 4.52
CA ILE A 305 6.41 6.45 3.16
C ILE A 305 6.97 7.86 3.03
N ASP A 306 7.89 8.03 2.09
CA ASP A 306 8.44 9.31 1.67
C ASP A 306 7.36 10.17 1.00
N GLY A 307 7.36 11.46 1.32
CA GLY A 307 6.42 12.42 0.77
C GLY A 307 6.45 12.53 -0.74
N GLY A 308 7.62 12.31 -1.36
CA GLY A 308 7.79 12.31 -2.82
C GLY A 308 7.14 11.13 -3.53
N ALA A 309 6.76 10.08 -2.80
CA ALA A 309 6.03 8.95 -3.36
C ALA A 309 4.52 9.23 -3.53
N PHE A 310 3.99 10.27 -2.89
CA PHE A 310 2.59 10.65 -2.99
C PHE A 310 2.32 11.55 -4.20
N LYS A 311 1.31 11.20 -5.00
CA LYS A 311 0.67 12.12 -5.95
C LYS A 311 -0.34 12.97 -5.18
N LYS A 312 -0.16 14.30 -5.18
CA LYS A 312 -1.11 15.25 -4.59
C LYS A 312 -2.10 15.72 -5.64
N VAL A 313 -3.39 15.54 -5.39
CA VAL A 313 -4.47 15.93 -6.30
C VAL A 313 -5.55 16.69 -5.53
N ALA A 314 -6.14 17.71 -6.15
CA ALA A 314 -7.33 18.36 -5.61
C ALA A 314 -8.56 17.51 -5.96
N SER A 315 -9.29 17.06 -4.95
CA SER A 315 -10.59 16.40 -5.17
C SER A 315 -11.62 17.38 -5.70
N ARG A 316 -12.70 16.86 -6.29
CA ARG A 316 -13.86 17.65 -6.75
C ARG A 316 -14.49 18.52 -5.66
N PHE A 317 -14.31 18.13 -4.40
CA PHE A 317 -14.79 18.86 -3.22
C PHE A 317 -13.74 19.80 -2.62
N GLY A 318 -12.66 20.13 -3.35
CA GLY A 318 -11.64 21.08 -2.90
C GLY A 318 -10.71 20.57 -1.80
N ASN A 319 -10.81 19.32 -1.35
CA ASN A 319 -9.85 18.73 -0.41
C ASN A 319 -8.58 18.30 -1.16
N SER A 320 -7.41 18.49 -0.56
CA SER A 320 -6.18 17.87 -1.04
C SER A 320 -6.17 16.39 -0.67
N VAL A 321 -5.93 15.56 -1.68
CA VAL A 321 -5.80 14.11 -1.58
C VAL A 321 -4.36 13.76 -1.89
N PHE A 322 -3.71 13.06 -0.98
CA PHE A 322 -2.38 12.47 -1.21
C PHE A 322 -2.58 10.99 -1.50
N SER A 323 -2.26 10.56 -2.72
CA SER A 323 -2.48 9.19 -3.17
C SER A 323 -1.16 8.49 -3.48
N ILE A 324 -1.10 7.19 -3.18
CA ILE A 324 -0.03 6.30 -3.59
C ILE A 324 -0.61 4.92 -3.87
N ILE A 325 -0.11 4.26 -4.93
CA ILE A 325 -0.32 2.82 -5.10
C ILE A 325 0.79 2.13 -4.32
N LEU A 326 0.41 1.40 -3.28
CA LEU A 326 1.36 0.66 -2.45
C LEU A 326 2.03 -0.43 -3.29
N PRO A 327 3.34 -0.64 -3.14
CA PRO A 327 4.06 -1.68 -3.85
C PRO A 327 3.44 -3.07 -3.65
N SER A 328 3.70 -3.97 -4.58
CA SER A 328 3.23 -5.36 -4.50
C SER A 328 4.26 -6.30 -3.86
N ASP A 329 5.46 -5.79 -3.56
CA ASP A 329 6.60 -6.55 -3.02
C ASP A 329 7.45 -5.70 -2.06
N ASP A 330 8.27 -6.39 -1.25
CA ASP A 330 9.13 -5.77 -0.23
C ASP A 330 10.19 -4.83 -0.82
N GLU A 331 10.70 -5.12 -2.02
CA GLU A 331 11.71 -4.30 -2.66
C GLU A 331 11.13 -2.92 -3.02
N GLY A 332 9.91 -2.90 -3.55
CA GLY A 332 9.17 -1.67 -3.81
C GLY A 332 8.89 -0.89 -2.53
N PHE A 333 8.58 -1.57 -1.41
CA PHE A 333 8.40 -0.90 -0.12
C PHE A 333 9.69 -0.19 0.36
N ARG A 334 10.86 -0.81 0.16
CA ARG A 334 12.14 -0.16 0.47
C ARG A 334 12.40 1.08 -0.38
N ARG A 335 11.88 1.15 -1.61
CA ARG A 335 12.07 2.30 -2.51
C ARG A 335 11.24 3.51 -2.11
N ILE A 336 10.08 3.30 -1.50
CA ILE A 336 9.19 4.37 -1.01
C ILE A 336 9.50 4.77 0.43
N THR A 337 10.42 4.07 1.10
CA THR A 337 10.89 4.44 2.45
C THR A 337 11.82 5.67 2.34
N PRO A 338 11.67 6.68 3.22
CA PRO A 338 12.59 7.82 3.25
C PRO A 338 14.05 7.37 3.38
N LYS A 339 14.93 7.95 2.57
CA LYS A 339 16.38 7.73 2.70
C LYS A 339 16.93 8.71 3.73
N GLU A 340 17.68 8.20 4.69
CA GLU A 340 18.35 9.00 5.74
C GLU A 340 19.35 10.03 5.19
#